data_AF-A0AB34GTA1-F1
#
_entry.id   AF-A0AB34GTA1-F1
#
_cell.length_a   1.000
_cell.length_b   1.000
_cell.length_c   1.000
_cell.angle_alpha   90.00
_cell.angle_beta   90.00
_cell.angle_gamma   90.00
#
_symmetry.space_group_name_H-M   'P 1'
#
loop_
_entity.id
_entity.type
_entity.pdbx_description
1 polymer ?
#
loop_
_entity_poly.entity_id
_entity_poly.type
_entity_poly.pdbx_seq_one_letter_code
_entity_poly.pdbx_strand_id
1 'polypeptide(L)'
;MEEEAVGCDALLLRARCRQYRQLSALLWAPRPTRPNKARRQGYKAKQGYVIFRIRVRRGGRKRPVPKGATYGTPAIRRHPDTQWITKPVRKHREMRGLTSAGRKSRGLGKGHKFHDTDWWFLLRSLEKAQYSPVPPLPLI
;
A
#
# COMPACT_ATOMS: atom_id res chain seq x y z
N MET A 1 27.43 -33.98 11.90
CA MET A 1 27.91 -32.94 12.84
C MET A 1 28.23 -31.72 11.99
N GLU A 2 27.58 -30.56 12.15
CA GLU A 2 26.64 -30.11 13.19
C GLU A 2 25.26 -29.80 12.57
N GLU A 3 24.16 -30.30 13.16
CA GLU A 3 22.80 -29.81 12.84
C GLU A 3 22.33 -28.82 13.91
N GLU A 4 23.00 -27.67 13.97
CA GLU A 4 22.70 -26.64 14.97
C GLU A 4 21.31 -26.03 14.79
N ALA A 5 20.39 -26.51 15.62
CA ALA A 5 19.16 -25.88 16.09
C ALA A 5 18.40 -25.03 15.04
N VAL A 6 17.49 -25.67 14.29
CA VAL A 6 16.41 -24.95 13.55
C VAL A 6 15.29 -24.49 14.51
N GLY A 7 15.64 -24.16 15.76
CA GLY A 7 14.79 -23.59 16.78
C GLY A 7 14.54 -22.10 16.54
N CYS A 8 13.34 -21.63 16.90
CA CYS A 8 12.96 -20.21 16.80
C CYS A 8 13.01 -19.54 18.18
N ASP A 9 14.07 -19.84 18.94
CA ASP A 9 14.10 -19.64 20.38
C ASP A 9 13.89 -18.17 20.77
N ALA A 10 12.91 -17.94 21.64
CA ALA A 10 12.53 -16.60 22.06
C ALA A 10 13.71 -15.83 22.68
N LEU A 11 14.61 -16.54 23.37
CA LEU A 11 15.85 -15.99 23.93
C LEU A 11 16.80 -15.48 22.83
N LEU A 12 17.06 -16.30 21.81
CA LEU A 12 17.92 -15.96 20.66
C LEU A 12 17.34 -14.77 19.87
N LEU A 13 16.02 -14.73 19.68
CA LEU A 13 15.33 -13.60 19.06
C LEU A 13 15.37 -12.34 19.93
N ARG A 14 15.23 -12.45 21.26
CA ARG A 14 15.29 -11.32 22.21
C ARG A 14 16.68 -10.70 22.25
N ALA A 15 17.73 -11.52 22.27
CA ALA A 15 19.13 -11.08 22.20
C ALA A 15 19.44 -10.39 20.85
N ARG A 16 19.13 -11.05 19.72
CA ARG A 16 19.35 -10.48 18.37
C ARG A 16 18.56 -9.17 18.17
N CYS A 17 17.35 -9.06 18.71
CA CYS A 17 16.55 -7.82 18.67
C CYS A 17 17.18 -6.65 19.46
N ARG A 18 18.01 -6.89 20.48
CA ARG A 18 18.78 -5.84 21.16
C ARG A 18 19.96 -5.41 20.29
N GLN A 19 20.78 -6.37 19.84
CA GLN A 19 21.93 -6.11 18.97
C GLN A 19 21.56 -5.33 17.70
N TYR A 20 20.47 -5.71 17.01
CA TYR A 20 20.07 -5.06 15.75
C TYR A 20 19.42 -3.67 15.94
N ARG A 21 19.24 -3.19 17.18
CA ARG A 21 18.85 -1.80 17.48
C ARG A 21 20.08 -0.89 17.61
N GLN A 22 21.18 -1.41 18.14
CA GLN A 22 22.45 -0.69 18.32
C GLN A 22 23.20 -0.50 16.98
N LEU A 23 23.09 -1.47 16.08
CA LEU A 23 23.70 -1.43 14.74
C LEU A 23 23.04 -0.40 13.81
N SER A 24 23.77 -0.03 12.75
CA SER A 24 23.33 0.87 11.68
C SER A 24 22.05 0.40 10.98
N ALA A 25 21.32 1.34 10.38
CA ALA A 25 20.04 1.05 9.71
C ALA A 25 20.20 0.22 8.42
N LEU A 26 21.39 0.24 7.81
CA LEU A 26 21.83 -0.68 6.77
C LEU A 26 23.21 -1.21 7.18
N LEU A 27 23.40 -2.53 7.11
CA LEU A 27 24.65 -3.20 7.44
C LEU A 27 24.86 -4.42 6.54
N TRP A 28 26.08 -4.59 6.02
CA TRP A 28 26.49 -5.84 5.37
C TRP A 28 26.65 -6.96 6.40
N ALA A 29 26.09 -8.13 6.13
CA ALA A 29 26.26 -9.33 6.96
C ALA A 29 27.04 -10.40 6.17
N PRO A 30 28.18 -10.91 6.67
CA PRO A 30 29.00 -11.87 5.94
C PRO A 30 28.35 -13.25 5.78
N ARG A 31 27.34 -13.58 6.60
CA ARG A 31 26.57 -14.84 6.53
C ARG A 31 25.08 -14.60 6.85
N PRO A 32 24.14 -15.33 6.21
CA PRO A 32 22.71 -15.22 6.50
C PRO A 32 22.37 -15.78 7.89
N THR A 33 21.55 -15.07 8.66
CA THR A 33 21.14 -15.46 10.03
C THR A 33 20.11 -16.61 10.10
N ARG A 34 19.60 -17.03 8.93
CA ARG A 34 18.65 -18.14 8.73
C ARG A 34 19.00 -18.86 7.41
N PRO A 35 20.05 -19.70 7.38
CA PRO A 35 20.54 -20.31 6.13
C PRO A 35 19.47 -21.11 5.39
N ASN A 36 18.63 -21.86 6.09
CA ASN A 36 17.57 -22.68 5.46
C ASN A 36 16.50 -21.84 4.76
N LYS A 37 16.13 -20.67 5.31
CA LYS A 37 15.22 -19.72 4.64
C LYS A 37 15.90 -19.02 3.47
N ALA A 38 17.18 -18.65 3.61
CA ALA A 38 17.97 -18.03 2.54
C ALA A 38 18.16 -18.98 1.34
N ARG A 39 18.51 -20.26 1.57
CA ARG A 39 18.61 -21.29 0.52
C ARG A 39 17.27 -21.47 -0.22
N ARG A 40 16.14 -21.50 0.49
CA ARG A 40 14.78 -21.50 -0.09
C ARG A 40 14.43 -20.23 -0.89
N GLN A 41 15.22 -19.15 -0.74
CA GLN A 41 15.11 -17.90 -1.49
C GLN A 41 16.23 -17.75 -2.54
N GLY A 42 16.97 -18.82 -2.86
CA GLY A 42 17.98 -18.84 -3.92
C GLY A 42 19.40 -18.44 -3.50
N TYR A 43 19.66 -18.21 -2.21
CA TYR A 43 21.03 -17.98 -1.72
C TYR A 43 21.91 -19.23 -1.91
N LYS A 44 23.05 -19.06 -2.59
CA LYS A 44 24.11 -20.05 -2.71
C LYS A 44 25.37 -19.53 -2.04
N ALA A 45 26.15 -20.41 -1.42
CA ALA A 45 27.44 -20.06 -0.81
C ALA A 45 28.55 -20.02 -1.87
N LYS A 46 28.46 -19.06 -2.81
CA LYS A 46 29.47 -18.79 -3.84
C LYS A 46 29.83 -17.31 -3.83
N GLN A 47 31.03 -16.96 -4.28
CA GLN A 47 31.44 -15.58 -4.53
C GLN A 47 30.38 -14.85 -5.38
N GLY A 48 30.17 -13.56 -5.09
CA GLY A 48 29.11 -12.73 -5.68
C GLY A 48 27.80 -12.67 -4.88
N TYR A 49 27.54 -13.61 -3.95
CA TYR A 49 26.37 -13.52 -3.07
C TYR A 49 26.65 -12.65 -1.83
N VAL A 50 25.85 -11.58 -1.66
CA VAL A 50 25.98 -10.61 -0.57
C VAL A 50 24.65 -10.50 0.19
N ILE A 51 24.69 -10.46 1.53
CA ILE A 51 23.51 -10.32 2.39
C ILE A 51 23.56 -8.99 3.15
N PHE A 52 22.49 -8.19 3.06
CA PHE A 52 22.32 -6.98 3.84
C PHE A 52 21.25 -7.14 4.92
N ARG A 53 21.45 -6.51 6.07
CA ARG A 53 20.44 -6.29 7.11
C ARG A 53 19.95 -4.85 6.99
N ILE A 54 18.64 -4.67 6.86
CA ILE A 54 18.02 -3.35 6.65
C ILE A 54 16.92 -3.14 7.70
N ARG A 55 16.93 -1.99 8.38
CA ARG A 55 15.97 -1.60 9.43
C ARG A 55 14.95 -0.60 8.89
N VAL A 56 13.75 -1.08 8.57
CA VAL A 56 12.61 -0.23 8.17
C VAL A 56 11.82 0.20 9.42
N ARG A 57 11.39 1.47 9.47
CA ARG A 57 10.47 1.96 10.53
C ARG A 57 9.08 1.35 10.34
N ARG A 58 8.47 0.85 11.41
CA ARG A 58 7.06 0.40 11.42
C ARG A 58 6.12 1.61 11.49
N GLY A 59 4.94 1.49 10.88
CA GLY A 59 3.92 2.55 10.80
C GLY A 59 3.66 3.05 9.37
N GLY A 60 2.66 3.91 9.21
CA GLY A 60 2.30 4.53 7.93
C GLY A 60 3.16 5.75 7.56
N ARG A 61 3.14 6.15 6.28
CA ARG A 61 3.86 7.33 5.77
C ARG A 61 2.97 8.58 5.86
N LYS A 62 3.29 9.53 6.74
CA LYS A 62 2.66 10.87 6.76
C LYS A 62 2.96 11.60 5.44
N ARG A 63 1.95 12.28 4.87
CA ARG A 63 2.10 13.12 3.67
C ARG A 63 2.97 14.34 4.00
N PRO A 64 4.08 14.61 3.29
CA PRO A 64 4.88 15.81 3.50
C PRO A 64 4.19 16.99 2.80
N VAL A 65 3.46 17.80 3.56
CA VAL A 65 2.81 19.03 3.08
C VAL A 65 3.06 20.16 4.07
N PRO A 66 3.49 21.36 3.62
CA PRO A 66 3.66 22.52 4.50
C PRO A 66 2.28 22.99 4.96
N LYS A 67 1.99 22.80 6.26
CA LYS A 67 0.68 22.93 6.92
C LYS A 67 -0.45 22.03 6.35
N GLY A 68 -0.55 21.82 5.04
CA GLY A 68 -1.53 20.91 4.42
C GLY A 68 -1.66 20.94 2.88
N ALA A 69 -1.20 22.00 2.20
CA ALA A 69 -1.63 22.34 0.84
C ALA A 69 -0.87 21.65 -0.34
N THR A 70 -1.43 21.71 -1.56
CA THR A 70 -0.83 21.19 -2.82
C THR A 70 -1.53 21.81 -4.06
N TYR A 71 -0.79 22.20 -5.13
CA TYR A 71 -1.33 22.97 -6.28
C TYR A 71 -0.66 22.62 -7.66
N GLY A 72 -1.32 22.90 -8.81
CA GLY A 72 -0.72 22.95 -10.19
C GLY A 72 -1.20 21.89 -11.24
N THR A 73 -1.36 22.24 -12.55
CA THR A 73 -1.80 21.33 -13.68
C THR A 73 -1.23 21.73 -15.10
N PRO A 74 -1.71 21.37 -16.35
CA PRO A 74 -0.82 20.85 -17.45
C PRO A 74 -0.91 21.46 -18.90
N ALA A 75 -0.02 21.03 -19.84
CA ALA A 75 0.14 21.57 -21.22
C ALA A 75 -0.26 20.67 -22.44
N ILE A 76 -0.89 19.51 -22.21
CA ILE A 76 -0.84 18.31 -23.12
C ILE A 76 -1.82 18.38 -24.34
N ARG A 77 -2.21 19.56 -24.83
CA ARG A 77 -3.51 19.79 -25.51
C ARG A 77 -3.68 19.40 -27.00
N ARG A 78 -2.62 19.04 -27.75
CA ARG A 78 -2.67 19.04 -29.24
C ARG A 78 -2.89 17.70 -29.96
N HIS A 79 -2.51 16.54 -29.42
CA HIS A 79 -2.66 15.24 -30.13
C HIS A 79 -4.06 14.65 -29.88
N PRO A 80 -4.83 14.19 -30.89
CA PRO A 80 -6.19 13.69 -30.68
C PRO A 80 -6.25 12.51 -29.70
N ASP A 81 -5.35 11.55 -29.85
CA ASP A 81 -5.30 10.28 -29.11
C ASP A 81 -4.93 10.44 -27.63
N THR A 82 -4.30 11.57 -27.28
CA THR A 82 -3.95 11.93 -25.90
C THR A 82 -4.75 13.10 -25.35
N GLN A 83 -5.47 13.86 -26.17
CA GLN A 83 -6.28 15.02 -25.77
C GLN A 83 -7.26 14.70 -24.62
N TRP A 84 -7.73 13.46 -24.53
CA TRP A 84 -8.59 13.02 -23.42
C TRP A 84 -7.95 13.22 -22.04
N ILE A 85 -6.61 13.17 -21.90
CA ILE A 85 -5.90 13.40 -20.64
C ILE A 85 -5.91 14.87 -20.21
N THR A 86 -6.17 15.81 -21.12
CA THR A 86 -6.22 17.25 -20.80
C THR A 86 -7.59 17.70 -20.30
N LYS A 87 -8.63 16.90 -20.53
CA LYS A 87 -9.98 17.19 -20.03
C LYS A 87 -9.91 17.33 -18.50
N PRO A 88 -10.55 18.34 -17.88
CA PRO A 88 -10.38 18.63 -16.44
C PRO A 88 -10.69 17.42 -15.54
N VAL A 89 -11.65 16.59 -15.96
CA VAL A 89 -12.03 15.30 -15.35
C VAL A 89 -10.86 14.31 -15.21
N ARG A 90 -9.76 14.48 -15.96
CA ARG A 90 -8.56 13.62 -15.94
C ARG A 90 -7.35 14.24 -15.21
N LYS A 91 -7.45 15.44 -14.64
CA LYS A 91 -6.44 15.97 -13.69
C LYS A 91 -6.26 15.01 -12.52
N HIS A 92 -5.04 14.82 -12.04
CA HIS A 92 -4.72 13.99 -10.87
C HIS A 92 -5.36 12.59 -10.86
N ARG A 93 -5.00 11.73 -11.84
CA ARG A 93 -5.49 10.34 -11.89
C ARG A 93 -4.77 9.43 -10.91
N GLU A 94 -3.49 9.73 -10.65
CA GLU A 94 -2.65 9.09 -9.66
C GLU A 94 -3.19 9.29 -8.24
N MET A 95 -3.51 10.53 -7.82
CA MET A 95 -4.11 10.77 -6.50
C MET A 95 -5.53 10.19 -6.34
N ARG A 96 -6.28 9.98 -7.42
CA ARG A 96 -7.65 9.41 -7.39
C ARG A 96 -7.70 7.89 -7.60
N GLY A 97 -6.55 7.22 -7.75
CA GLY A 97 -6.48 5.78 -8.02
C GLY A 97 -7.07 5.36 -9.37
N LEU A 98 -7.07 6.25 -10.36
CA LEU A 98 -7.60 6.02 -11.72
C LEU A 98 -6.51 5.60 -12.73
N THR A 99 -5.33 5.24 -12.24
CA THR A 99 -4.26 4.53 -12.96
C THR A 99 -4.48 3.02 -12.90
N SER A 100 -3.78 2.23 -13.71
CA SER A 100 -3.89 0.76 -13.70
C SER A 100 -3.52 0.16 -12.33
N ALA A 101 -2.43 0.63 -11.73
CA ALA A 101 -2.04 0.28 -10.36
C ALA A 101 -3.07 0.76 -9.32
N GLY A 102 -3.53 2.01 -9.44
CA GLY A 102 -4.50 2.61 -8.51
C GLY A 102 -5.86 1.91 -8.48
N ARG A 103 -6.33 1.41 -9.64
CA ARG A 103 -7.57 0.61 -9.71
C ARG A 103 -7.40 -0.75 -9.04
N LYS A 104 -6.25 -1.42 -9.21
CA LYS A 104 -5.94 -2.69 -8.54
C LYS A 104 -5.88 -2.52 -7.02
N SER A 105 -5.29 -1.43 -6.51
CA SER A 105 -5.26 -1.13 -5.06
C SER A 105 -6.60 -0.66 -4.46
N ARG A 106 -7.62 -0.39 -5.29
CA ARG A 106 -8.96 0.04 -4.84
C ARG A 106 -9.97 -1.10 -4.68
N GLY A 107 -9.57 -2.36 -4.92
CA GLY A 107 -10.48 -3.51 -4.79
C GLY A 107 -11.60 -3.59 -5.82
N LEU A 108 -11.57 -2.78 -6.89
CA LEU A 108 -12.65 -2.75 -7.88
C LEU A 108 -12.60 -3.99 -8.79
N GLY A 109 -13.49 -4.96 -8.54
CA GLY A 109 -13.66 -6.20 -9.30
C GLY A 109 -15.13 -6.64 -9.38
N LYS A 110 -15.42 -7.71 -10.11
CA LYS A 110 -16.78 -8.28 -10.22
C LYS A 110 -16.95 -9.51 -9.31
N GLY A 111 -18.14 -9.68 -8.74
CA GLY A 111 -18.55 -10.88 -8.00
C GLY A 111 -18.57 -10.70 -6.47
N HIS A 112 -18.98 -11.77 -5.76
CA HIS A 112 -19.31 -11.77 -4.32
C HIS A 112 -18.09 -11.70 -3.37
N LYS A 113 -17.11 -10.86 -3.70
CA LYS A 113 -16.00 -10.41 -2.83
C LYS A 113 -15.71 -8.90 -2.97
N PHE A 114 -16.54 -8.18 -3.74
CA PHE A 114 -16.36 -6.76 -4.07
C PHE A 114 -17.65 -5.94 -3.91
N HIS A 115 -18.72 -6.56 -3.37
CA HIS A 115 -20.07 -6.00 -3.19
C HIS A 115 -20.08 -4.58 -2.58
N ASP A 116 -19.30 -4.34 -1.53
CA ASP A 116 -19.25 -3.05 -0.82
C ASP A 116 -18.57 -1.93 -1.61
N THR A 117 -17.88 -2.28 -2.70
CA THR A 117 -17.11 -1.36 -3.56
C THR A 117 -17.70 -1.21 -4.96
N ASP A 118 -18.76 -1.97 -5.28
CA ASP A 118 -19.40 -1.95 -6.58
C ASP A 118 -20.34 -0.75 -6.71
N TRP A 119 -20.44 -0.19 -7.92
CA TRP A 119 -20.77 1.23 -8.10
C TRP A 119 -22.21 1.62 -7.73
N TRP A 120 -23.12 0.64 -7.62
CA TRP A 120 -24.51 0.83 -7.21
C TRP A 120 -24.70 1.14 -5.71
N PHE A 121 -23.83 0.61 -4.82
CA PHE A 121 -24.05 0.73 -3.38
C PHE A 121 -23.85 2.17 -2.87
N LEU A 122 -22.85 2.87 -3.42
CA LEU A 122 -22.60 4.29 -3.14
C LEU A 122 -23.74 5.19 -3.60
N LEU A 123 -24.42 4.86 -4.70
CA LEU A 123 -25.55 5.64 -5.21
C LEU A 123 -26.79 5.46 -4.31
N ARG A 124 -27.14 4.21 -4.01
CA ARG A 124 -28.30 3.85 -3.17
C ARG A 124 -28.19 4.34 -1.72
N SER A 125 -26.96 4.50 -1.22
CA SER A 125 -26.69 5.06 0.11
C SER A 125 -26.87 6.58 0.19
N LEU A 126 -26.86 7.30 -0.93
CA LEU A 126 -27.19 8.73 -0.99
C LEU A 126 -28.70 8.94 -1.15
N GLU A 127 -29.33 8.12 -1.99
CA GLU A 127 -30.77 8.14 -2.28
C GLU A 127 -31.64 7.98 -1.01
N LYS A 128 -31.23 7.08 -0.09
CA LYS A 128 -31.91 6.90 1.20
C LYS A 128 -31.87 8.12 2.15
N ALA A 129 -31.03 9.12 1.90
CA ALA A 129 -30.84 10.25 2.81
C ALA A 129 -31.87 11.39 2.64
N GLN A 130 -32.73 11.33 1.61
CA GLN A 130 -33.68 12.42 1.30
C GLN A 130 -35.18 12.05 1.37
N TYR A 131 -35.53 10.82 1.75
CA TYR A 131 -36.92 10.45 2.04
C TYR A 131 -37.15 10.15 3.53
N SER A 132 -37.44 11.22 4.29
CA SER A 132 -38.44 11.13 5.37
C SER A 132 -39.76 11.70 4.82
N PRO A 133 -40.87 10.96 4.82
CA PRO A 133 -42.16 11.42 4.30
C PRO A 133 -42.95 12.21 5.37
N VAL A 134 -44.26 12.40 5.10
CA VAL A 134 -45.40 12.79 5.98
C VAL A 134 -45.43 14.22 6.58
N PRO A 135 -46.63 14.76 6.91
CA PRO A 135 -47.98 14.51 6.36
C PRO A 135 -48.80 15.79 6.03
N PRO A 136 -49.85 15.70 5.18
CA PRO A 136 -50.86 16.76 5.01
C PRO A 136 -52.11 16.52 5.89
N LEU A 137 -52.28 17.32 6.95
CA LEU A 137 -53.44 17.38 7.86
C LEU A 137 -53.49 18.78 8.53
N PRO A 138 -54.52 19.11 9.33
CA PRO A 138 -55.94 19.27 8.99
C PRO A 138 -56.37 20.76 9.12
N LEU A 139 -57.56 21.14 8.64
CA LEU A 139 -58.06 22.52 8.77
C LEU A 139 -59.53 22.59 9.20
N ILE A 140 -59.75 23.40 10.26
CA ILE A 140 -61.02 23.95 10.77
C ILE A 140 -62.00 22.92 11.34
#